data_AF-A0A937GXJ7-F1
#
_entry.id   AF-A0A937GXJ7-F1
#
_cell.length_a   1.000
_cell.length_b   1.000
_cell.length_c   1.000
_cell.angle_alpha   90.00
_cell.angle_beta   90.00
_cell.angle_gamma   90.00
#
_symmetry.space_group_name_H-M   'P 1'
#
loop_
_entity.id
_entity.type
_entity.pdbx_description
1 polymer ?
#
loop_
_entity_poly.entity_id
_entity_poly.type
_entity_poly.pdbx_seq_one_letter_code
_entity_poly.pdbx_strand_id
1 'polypeptide(L)'
;MKRFYAIIALLIVGCQSEDFSLKDVITTTTSFKGSKIFSYTGAVMTLPTGVAAVAENNYGNPDWALDYLTRMGRSFSFALPGSIYEVSPDYGMFAQAWNIYSYAVPVVRQFFGISPEAAEQSVLIKPLMPSSWDFAELKNVRIGSNEISLFYKKSKDGYSIEVASKEPNWNIAVQPQNGYELLETQQADTEKMLFTYQKSSTSNE
;
A
#
# COMPACT_ATOMS: atom_id res chain seq x y z
N MET A 1 18.84 -6.31 9.29
CA MET A 1 17.56 -5.58 9.44
C MET A 1 17.66 -4.25 8.71
N LYS A 2 17.00 -4.09 7.55
CA LYS A 2 16.87 -2.79 6.86
C LYS A 2 15.50 -2.22 7.22
N ARG A 3 15.46 -1.12 7.97
CA ARG A 3 14.23 -0.39 8.29
C ARG A 3 13.99 0.62 7.17
N PHE A 4 12.85 0.55 6.50
CA PHE A 4 12.43 1.54 5.50
C PHE A 4 11.59 2.60 6.22
N TYR A 5 12.08 3.85 6.26
CA TYR A 5 11.32 4.99 6.74
C TYR A 5 10.94 5.84 5.52
N ALA A 6 9.65 5.96 5.22
CA ALA A 6 9.14 6.84 4.18
C ALA A 6 8.18 7.85 4.82
N ILE A 7 8.56 9.13 4.83
CA ILE A 7 7.66 10.24 5.17
C ILE A 7 6.90 10.57 3.89
N ILE A 8 5.63 10.20 3.81
CA ILE A 8 4.78 10.46 2.66
C ILE A 8 3.80 11.59 3.04
N ALA A 9 4.02 12.79 2.50
CA ALA A 9 3.03 13.87 2.51
C ALA A 9 2.26 13.82 1.19
N LEU A 10 0.93 13.72 1.24
CA LEU A 10 0.08 13.52 0.06
C LEU A 10 -1.02 14.59 -0.02
N LEU A 11 -1.13 15.23 -1.18
CA LEU A 11 -2.28 16.03 -1.62
C LEU A 11 -2.81 15.33 -2.89
N ILE A 12 -4.02 14.75 -2.82
CA ILE A 12 -4.65 14.07 -3.95
C ILE A 12 -5.69 15.00 -4.58
N VAL A 13 -5.53 15.28 -5.87
CA VAL A 13 -6.61 15.76 -6.75
C VAL A 13 -6.80 14.70 -7.82
N GLY A 14 -8.04 14.22 -7.99
CA GLY A 14 -8.37 13.10 -8.88
C GLY A 14 -8.36 13.47 -10.36
N CYS A 15 -8.06 12.49 -11.21
CA CYS A 15 -8.50 12.44 -12.61
C CYS A 15 -8.47 11.00 -13.15
N GLN A 16 -9.19 10.80 -14.26
CA GLN A 16 -9.96 9.63 -14.73
C GLN A 16 -9.19 8.35 -15.14
N SER A 17 -9.93 7.25 -15.11
CA SER A 17 -9.59 5.90 -15.58
C SER A 17 -9.84 5.71 -17.08
N GLU A 18 -8.91 5.06 -17.78
CA GLU A 18 -9.22 4.29 -18.99
C GLU A 18 -8.62 2.87 -18.87
N ASP A 19 -9.35 1.91 -19.42
CA ASP A 19 -9.18 0.46 -19.24
C ASP A 19 -7.80 -0.07 -19.70
N PHE A 20 -7.12 -0.85 -18.86
CA PHE A 20 -5.90 -1.58 -19.22
C PHE A 20 -6.16 -3.09 -19.19
N SER A 21 -6.16 -3.72 -20.37
CA SER A 21 -6.37 -5.16 -20.55
C SER A 21 -5.12 -5.97 -20.20
N LEU A 22 -5.21 -6.80 -19.15
CA LEU A 22 -4.23 -7.82 -18.76
C LEU A 22 -4.18 -8.97 -19.79
N LYS A 23 -3.36 -8.86 -20.84
CA LYS A 23 -3.05 -10.02 -21.71
C LYS A 23 -1.58 -10.27 -22.05
N ASP A 24 -0.64 -9.38 -21.72
CA ASP A 24 0.72 -9.49 -22.29
C ASP A 24 1.87 -9.73 -21.30
N VAL A 25 1.60 -10.11 -20.04
CA VAL A 25 2.67 -10.34 -19.03
C VAL A 25 2.95 -11.83 -18.84
N ILE A 26 3.41 -12.54 -19.87
CA ILE A 26 4.01 -13.87 -19.69
C ILE A 26 5.23 -14.05 -20.63
N THR A 27 6.37 -14.37 -20.01
CA THR A 27 7.59 -14.98 -20.57
C THR A 27 8.60 -14.06 -21.27
N THR A 28 9.73 -13.79 -20.62
CA THR A 28 11.08 -14.29 -21.02
C THR A 28 12.18 -13.57 -20.23
N THR A 29 13.09 -14.35 -19.64
CA THR A 29 14.42 -13.93 -19.20
C THR A 29 15.32 -13.70 -20.41
N THR A 30 15.01 -12.69 -21.22
CA THR A 30 15.91 -12.19 -22.26
C THR A 30 16.19 -10.72 -21.98
N SER A 31 17.47 -10.31 -22.00
CA SER A 31 17.81 -8.90 -21.79
C SER A 31 17.28 -8.09 -22.96
N PHE A 32 16.16 -7.39 -22.75
CA PHE A 32 15.59 -6.51 -23.75
C PHE A 32 16.60 -5.41 -24.09
N LYS A 33 17.15 -5.43 -25.31
CA LYS A 33 17.88 -4.29 -25.89
C LYS A 33 16.83 -3.32 -26.44
N GLY A 34 16.42 -2.36 -25.61
CA GLY A 34 15.53 -1.29 -26.03
C GLY A 34 16.08 -0.50 -27.21
N SER A 35 15.19 0.05 -28.04
CA SER A 35 15.56 0.99 -29.10
C SER A 35 16.27 2.20 -28.50
N LYS A 36 17.16 2.85 -29.25
CA LYS A 36 17.80 4.12 -28.80
C LYS A 36 16.83 5.32 -28.79
N ILE A 37 15.65 5.14 -29.38
CA ILE A 37 14.60 6.14 -29.52
C ILE A 37 13.39 5.62 -28.75
N PHE A 38 12.78 6.50 -27.95
CA PHE A 38 11.58 6.18 -27.17
C PHE A 38 10.45 5.71 -28.09
N SER A 39 9.81 4.61 -27.69
CA SER A 39 8.56 4.13 -28.26
C SER A 39 7.71 3.55 -27.14
N TYR A 40 6.39 3.74 -27.20
CA TYR A 40 5.46 3.03 -26.30
C TYR A 40 5.46 1.52 -26.53
N THR A 41 5.91 1.05 -27.70
CA THR A 41 6.15 -0.36 -27.96
C THR A 41 7.48 -0.79 -27.32
N GLY A 42 7.41 -1.58 -26.24
CA GLY A 42 8.58 -2.09 -25.52
C GLY A 42 9.10 -1.20 -24.39
N ALA A 43 8.39 -0.13 -24.07
CA ALA A 43 8.61 0.68 -22.87
C ALA A 43 7.55 0.37 -21.81
N VAL A 44 7.96 0.29 -20.55
CA VAL A 44 7.11 0.03 -19.40
C VAL A 44 7.02 1.29 -18.57
N MET A 45 5.82 1.85 -18.43
CA MET A 45 5.58 3.02 -17.59
C MET A 45 5.22 2.60 -16.16
N THR A 46 5.79 3.28 -15.16
CA THR A 46 5.55 2.96 -13.75
C THR A 46 4.16 3.33 -13.25
N LEU A 47 3.51 4.33 -13.85
CA LEU A 47 2.17 4.76 -13.44
C LEU A 47 1.10 3.69 -13.71
N PRO A 48 0.96 3.13 -14.93
CA PRO A 48 0.04 2.02 -15.18
C PRO A 48 0.31 0.79 -14.31
N THR A 49 1.57 0.48 -14.02
CA THR A 49 1.92 -0.61 -13.07
C THR A 49 1.44 -0.29 -11.65
N GLY A 50 1.50 0.97 -11.22
CA GLY A 50 0.90 1.42 -9.96
C GLY A 50 -0.62 1.30 -9.92
N VAL A 51 -1.30 1.65 -11.03
CA VAL A 51 -2.74 1.45 -11.17
C VAL A 51 -3.09 -0.04 -11.09
N ALA A 52 -2.30 -0.91 -11.73
CA ALA A 52 -2.46 -2.36 -11.62
C ALA A 52 -2.29 -2.85 -10.18
N ALA A 53 -1.31 -2.34 -9.42
CA ALA A 53 -1.14 -2.68 -8.01
C ALA A 53 -2.35 -2.28 -7.14
N VAL A 54 -2.93 -1.11 -7.41
CA VAL A 54 -4.17 -0.67 -6.77
C VAL A 54 -5.33 -1.59 -7.13
N ALA A 55 -5.43 -2.01 -8.39
CA ALA A 55 -6.46 -2.94 -8.84
C ALA A 55 -6.34 -4.31 -8.15
N GLU A 56 -5.15 -4.90 -8.07
CA GLU A 56 -4.93 -6.18 -7.36
C GLU A 56 -5.45 -6.11 -5.92
N ASN A 57 -5.13 -5.03 -5.19
CA ASN A 57 -5.63 -4.82 -3.84
C ASN A 57 -7.15 -4.69 -3.78
N ASN A 58 -7.80 -4.06 -4.76
CA ASN A 58 -9.26 -3.98 -4.82
C ASN A 58 -9.91 -5.37 -4.98
N TYR A 59 -9.20 -6.33 -5.59
CA TYR A 59 -9.61 -7.74 -5.68
C TYR A 59 -9.14 -8.60 -4.51
N GLY A 60 -8.48 -8.02 -3.49
CA GLY A 60 -8.02 -8.75 -2.32
C GLY A 60 -6.68 -9.48 -2.50
N ASN A 61 -5.85 -9.04 -3.46
CA ASN A 61 -4.56 -9.66 -3.81
C ASN A 61 -3.34 -8.81 -3.36
N PRO A 62 -3.07 -8.66 -2.05
CA PRO A 62 -1.99 -7.77 -1.59
C PRO A 62 -0.58 -8.23 -1.93
N ASP A 63 -0.38 -9.53 -2.10
CA ASP A 63 0.93 -10.07 -2.48
C ASP A 63 1.31 -9.72 -3.93
N TRP A 64 0.34 -9.75 -4.85
CA TRP A 64 0.54 -9.32 -6.23
C TRP A 64 0.77 -7.81 -6.31
N ALA A 65 0.00 -7.02 -5.54
CA ALA A 65 0.24 -5.59 -5.42
C ALA A 65 1.68 -5.31 -4.94
N LEU A 66 2.13 -5.98 -3.87
CA LEU A 66 3.49 -5.79 -3.34
C LEU A 66 4.58 -6.21 -4.35
N ASP A 67 4.37 -7.27 -5.12
CA ASP A 67 5.32 -7.69 -6.16
C ASP A 67 5.48 -6.60 -7.23
N TYR A 68 4.37 -6.02 -7.72
CA TYR A 68 4.42 -4.89 -8.68
C TYR A 68 5.19 -3.69 -8.12
N LEU A 69 4.90 -3.28 -6.88
CA LEU A 69 5.60 -2.17 -6.22
C LEU A 69 7.09 -2.46 -6.02
N THR A 70 7.44 -3.70 -5.71
CA THR A 70 8.83 -4.15 -5.54
C THR A 70 9.57 -4.09 -6.87
N ARG A 71 8.96 -4.53 -7.97
CA ARG A 71 9.55 -4.47 -9.32
C ARG A 71 9.80 -3.03 -9.75
N MET A 72 8.83 -2.14 -9.55
CA MET A 72 8.98 -0.71 -9.82
C MET A 72 10.13 -0.10 -8.99
N GLY A 73 10.21 -0.47 -7.71
CA GLY A 73 11.21 0.03 -6.77
C GLY A 73 12.65 -0.36 -7.10
N ARG A 74 12.88 -1.33 -8.01
CA ARG A 74 14.24 -1.69 -8.48
C ARG A 74 14.94 -0.55 -9.22
N SER A 75 14.16 0.41 -9.73
CA SER A 75 14.69 1.61 -10.39
C SER A 75 14.90 2.79 -9.44
N PHE A 76 14.63 2.62 -8.15
CA PHE A 76 14.77 3.69 -7.17
C PHE A 76 16.21 4.18 -7.08
N SER A 77 16.40 5.50 -7.19
CA SER A 77 17.70 6.17 -7.20
C SER A 77 18.63 5.76 -8.35
N PHE A 78 18.11 5.19 -9.43
CA PHE A 78 18.93 4.80 -10.59
C PHE A 78 19.53 6.02 -11.32
N ALA A 79 18.70 7.02 -11.63
CA ALA A 79 19.13 8.22 -12.37
C ALA A 79 19.09 9.52 -11.55
N LEU A 80 18.17 9.62 -10.58
CA LEU A 80 18.05 10.76 -9.67
C LEU A 80 17.91 10.22 -8.23
N PRO A 81 18.78 10.63 -7.28
CA PRO A 81 18.69 10.17 -5.90
C PRO A 81 17.31 10.43 -5.30
N GLY A 82 16.71 9.40 -4.71
CA GLY A 82 15.39 9.50 -4.09
C GLY A 82 14.20 9.47 -5.06
N SER A 83 14.41 9.29 -6.37
CA SER A 83 13.32 9.17 -7.34
C SER A 83 13.15 7.74 -7.87
N ILE A 84 12.00 7.49 -8.46
CA ILE A 84 11.70 6.29 -9.25
C ILE A 84 11.60 6.74 -10.69
N TYR A 85 12.16 5.93 -11.58
CA TYR A 85 12.19 6.20 -13.01
C TYR A 85 10.78 6.16 -13.61
N GLU A 86 10.45 7.00 -14.60
CA GLU A 86 9.10 7.04 -15.19
C GLU A 86 8.85 5.87 -16.16
N VAL A 87 9.81 5.64 -17.04
CA VAL A 87 9.73 4.69 -18.14
C VAL A 87 10.94 3.77 -18.14
N SER A 88 10.74 2.46 -18.17
CA SER A 88 11.81 1.49 -18.36
C SER A 88 11.75 0.90 -19.78
N PRO A 89 12.85 0.81 -20.56
CA PRO A 89 14.22 1.26 -20.27
C PRO A 89 14.42 2.78 -20.21
N ASP A 90 15.59 3.24 -19.74
CA ASP A 90 15.95 4.66 -19.61
C ASP A 90 15.93 5.38 -20.97
N TYR A 91 15.01 6.35 -21.10
CA TYR A 91 14.88 7.26 -22.25
C TYR A 91 15.10 8.74 -21.87
N GLY A 92 15.77 9.02 -20.74
CA GLY A 92 15.97 10.36 -20.20
C GLY A 92 14.81 10.92 -19.37
N MET A 93 13.85 10.10 -18.95
CA MET A 93 12.62 10.46 -18.22
C MET A 93 12.72 10.03 -16.74
N PHE A 94 13.60 10.69 -15.99
CA PHE A 94 14.01 10.27 -14.63
C PHE A 94 13.26 10.93 -13.46
N ALA A 95 12.36 11.89 -13.73
CA ALA A 95 11.65 12.64 -12.69
C ALA A 95 10.17 12.80 -13.00
N GLN A 96 9.28 12.18 -12.20
CA GLN A 96 7.85 12.46 -12.23
C GLN A 96 7.16 12.32 -10.87
N ALA A 97 6.27 13.28 -10.60
CA ALA A 97 5.64 13.48 -9.30
C ALA A 97 4.55 12.46 -8.97
N TRP A 98 3.85 11.91 -9.97
CA TRP A 98 2.71 11.02 -9.76
C TRP A 98 3.11 9.57 -9.44
N ASN A 99 4.37 9.18 -9.60
CA ASN A 99 4.82 7.85 -9.19
C ASN A 99 4.63 7.57 -7.69
N ILE A 100 4.51 8.62 -6.87
CA ILE A 100 4.20 8.48 -5.44
C ILE A 100 2.80 7.88 -5.21
N TYR A 101 1.84 8.11 -6.13
CA TYR A 101 0.51 7.52 -6.08
C TYR A 101 0.59 6.00 -5.94
N SER A 102 1.46 5.39 -6.74
CA SER A 102 1.70 3.95 -6.79
C SER A 102 2.15 3.38 -5.44
N TYR A 103 2.71 4.18 -4.53
CA TYR A 103 3.11 3.71 -3.20
C TYR A 103 2.15 4.20 -2.12
N ALA A 104 1.78 5.47 -2.15
CA ALA A 104 0.98 6.09 -1.11
C ALA A 104 -0.41 5.46 -1.00
N VAL A 105 -1.07 5.19 -2.14
CA VAL A 105 -2.42 4.60 -2.12
C VAL A 105 -2.38 3.14 -1.65
N PRO A 106 -1.57 2.24 -2.24
CA PRO A 106 -1.47 0.88 -1.74
C PRO A 106 -1.04 0.78 -0.29
N VAL A 107 -0.03 1.54 0.14
CA VAL A 107 0.46 1.43 1.52
C VAL A 107 -0.57 1.99 2.52
N VAL A 108 -1.01 3.23 2.34
CA VAL A 108 -1.84 3.92 3.36
C VAL A 108 -3.29 3.47 3.31
N ARG A 109 -3.89 3.45 2.12
CA ARG A 109 -5.34 3.21 1.98
C ARG A 109 -5.71 1.74 1.84
N GLN A 110 -4.81 0.88 1.36
CA GLN A 110 -5.12 -0.53 1.09
C GLN A 110 -4.45 -1.47 2.11
N PHE A 111 -3.11 -1.48 2.22
CA PHE A 111 -2.40 -2.37 3.14
C PHE A 111 -2.72 -2.07 4.60
N PHE A 112 -2.57 -0.80 5.03
CA PHE A 112 -3.02 -0.34 6.34
C PHE A 112 -4.53 -0.07 6.39
N GLY A 113 -5.17 0.10 5.24
CA GLY A 113 -6.62 0.12 5.16
C GLY A 113 -7.29 1.39 5.70
N ILE A 114 -6.57 2.52 5.77
CA ILE A 114 -7.12 3.75 6.34
C ILE A 114 -8.12 4.37 5.36
N SER A 115 -9.39 4.38 5.76
CA SER A 115 -10.49 5.02 5.06
C SER A 115 -11.13 6.09 5.95
N PRO A 116 -10.67 7.35 5.86
CA PRO A 116 -11.21 8.43 6.67
C PRO A 116 -12.49 9.01 6.08
N GLU A 117 -13.44 9.35 6.95
CA GLU A 117 -14.56 10.25 6.68
C GLU A 117 -14.42 11.44 7.64
N ALA A 118 -13.52 12.35 7.29
CA ALA A 118 -13.04 13.40 8.19
C ALA A 118 -14.13 14.43 8.54
N ALA A 119 -15.11 14.64 7.66
CA ALA A 119 -16.25 15.50 7.92
C ALA A 119 -17.11 14.98 9.10
N GLU A 120 -17.17 13.66 9.25
CA GLU A 120 -17.91 12.96 10.31
C GLU A 120 -17.01 12.55 11.49
N GLN A 121 -15.77 13.05 11.53
CA GLN A 121 -14.75 12.71 12.53
C GLN A 121 -14.59 11.19 12.74
N SER A 122 -14.66 10.43 11.65
CA SER A 122 -14.59 8.96 11.71
C SER A 122 -13.53 8.39 10.79
N VAL A 123 -12.98 7.25 11.17
CA VAL A 123 -12.00 6.50 10.39
C VAL A 123 -12.33 5.02 10.47
N LEU A 124 -12.51 4.41 9.30
CA LEU A 124 -12.56 2.97 9.15
C LEU A 124 -11.16 2.46 8.81
N ILE A 125 -10.69 1.46 9.55
CA ILE A 125 -9.43 0.77 9.31
C ILE A 125 -9.77 -0.66 8.88
N LYS A 126 -9.50 -0.98 7.61
CA LYS A 126 -9.67 -2.32 7.05
C LYS A 126 -8.35 -2.78 6.42
N PRO A 127 -7.43 -3.35 7.21
CA PRO A 127 -6.13 -3.80 6.71
C PRO A 127 -6.29 -4.81 5.57
N LEU A 128 -5.29 -4.88 4.69
CA LEU A 128 -5.11 -5.91 3.68
C LEU A 128 -3.60 -6.14 3.52
N MET A 129 -2.98 -6.69 4.57
CA MET A 129 -1.52 -6.75 4.65
C MET A 129 -0.95 -7.84 3.73
N PRO A 130 0.16 -7.58 3.01
CA PRO A 130 0.88 -8.62 2.29
C PRO A 130 1.31 -9.75 3.22
N SER A 131 1.21 -11.00 2.74
CA SER A 131 1.51 -12.19 3.53
C SER A 131 2.98 -12.29 3.94
N SER A 132 3.87 -11.66 3.17
CA SER A 132 5.31 -11.59 3.44
C SER A 132 5.71 -10.62 4.56
N TRP A 133 4.79 -9.78 5.04
CA TRP A 133 5.08 -8.81 6.11
C TRP A 133 4.78 -9.41 7.48
N ASP A 134 5.82 -9.64 8.28
CA ASP A 134 5.68 -10.06 9.68
C ASP A 134 5.37 -8.89 10.62
N PHE A 135 5.85 -7.70 10.25
CA PHE A 135 5.73 -6.48 11.03
C PHE A 135 5.69 -5.27 10.09
N ALA A 136 4.80 -4.31 10.37
CA ALA A 136 4.75 -3.02 9.67
C ALA A 136 4.25 -1.90 10.61
N GLU A 137 4.78 -0.69 10.43
CA GLU A 137 4.31 0.50 11.14
C GLU A 137 4.03 1.65 10.17
N LEU A 138 2.94 2.37 10.41
CA LEU A 138 2.59 3.60 9.73
C LEU A 138 2.29 4.65 10.78
N LYS A 139 3.10 5.72 10.81
CA LYS A 139 3.09 6.71 11.89
C LYS A 139 2.67 8.08 11.38
N ASN A 140 2.01 8.82 12.26
CA ASN A 140 1.71 10.23 12.11
C ASN A 140 0.86 10.55 10.86
N VAL A 141 -0.13 9.70 10.56
CA VAL A 141 -1.08 9.95 9.47
C VAL A 141 -2.07 11.01 9.92
N ARG A 142 -1.99 12.19 9.30
CA ARG A 142 -2.89 13.31 9.61
C ARG A 142 -4.24 13.12 8.92
N ILE A 143 -5.31 13.24 9.69
CA ILE A 143 -6.69 13.13 9.24
C ILE A 143 -7.50 14.22 9.94
N GLY A 144 -7.82 15.30 9.22
CA GLY A 144 -8.45 16.48 9.85
C GLY A 144 -7.58 17.04 10.99
N SER A 145 -8.16 17.16 12.19
CA SER A 145 -7.44 17.55 13.41
C SER A 145 -6.72 16.39 14.10
N ASN A 146 -6.98 15.15 13.70
CA ASN A 146 -6.43 13.96 14.33
C ASN A 146 -5.11 13.51 13.66
N GLU A 147 -4.34 12.74 14.42
CA GLU A 147 -3.15 12.05 13.95
C GLU A 147 -3.23 10.59 14.41
N ILE A 148 -3.22 9.67 13.44
CA ILE A 148 -3.33 8.23 13.69
C ILE A 148 -2.01 7.54 13.36
N SER A 149 -1.62 6.59 14.21
CA SER A 149 -0.53 5.65 13.94
C SER A 149 -1.03 4.21 14.08
N LEU A 150 -0.56 3.33 13.20
CA LEU A 150 -0.91 1.92 13.19
C LEU A 150 0.36 1.08 13.27
N PHE A 151 0.30 0.02 14.06
CA PHE A 151 1.34 -0.98 14.19
C PHE A 151 0.72 -2.36 13.95
N TYR A 152 1.17 -3.04 12.91
CA TYR A 152 0.73 -4.36 12.53
C TYR A 152 1.80 -5.40 12.88
N LYS A 153 1.37 -6.52 13.46
CA LYS A 153 2.25 -7.66 13.76
C LYS A 153 1.55 -8.97 13.45
N LYS A 154 2.17 -9.79 12.60
CA LYS A 154 1.71 -11.13 12.27
C LYS A 154 1.99 -12.10 13.43
N SER A 155 1.08 -13.03 13.67
CA SER A 155 1.27 -14.15 14.59
C SER A 155 1.08 -15.48 13.85
N LYS A 156 1.28 -16.62 14.53
CA LYS A 156 1.14 -17.94 13.89
C LYS A 156 -0.29 -18.20 13.40
N ASP A 157 -1.26 -17.80 14.22
CA ASP A 157 -2.67 -18.13 14.04
C ASP A 157 -3.51 -16.91 13.62
N GLY A 158 -2.87 -15.77 13.32
CA GLY A 158 -3.55 -14.49 13.24
C GLY A 158 -2.64 -13.29 13.02
N TYR A 159 -3.10 -12.13 13.49
CA TYR A 159 -2.31 -10.91 13.56
C TYR A 159 -2.89 -9.96 14.61
N SER A 160 -2.12 -8.94 14.99
CA SER A 160 -2.59 -7.84 15.82
C SER A 160 -2.35 -6.49 15.16
N ILE A 161 -3.21 -5.52 15.48
CA ILE A 161 -3.10 -4.13 15.08
C ILE A 161 -3.25 -3.26 16.31
N GLU A 162 -2.20 -2.50 16.65
CA GLU A 162 -2.31 -1.38 17.59
C GLU A 162 -2.64 -0.11 16.79
N VAL A 163 -3.67 0.60 17.23
CA VAL A 163 -4.07 1.90 16.70
C VAL A 163 -3.88 2.94 17.80
N ALA A 164 -3.09 3.96 17.50
CA ALA A 164 -2.90 5.12 18.35
C ALA A 164 -3.58 6.34 17.70
N SER A 165 -4.40 7.06 18.45
CA SER A 165 -5.11 8.27 18.02
C SER A 165 -4.93 9.38 19.04
N LYS A 166 -4.47 10.55 18.58
CA LYS A 166 -4.27 11.71 19.46
C LYS A 166 -5.58 12.39 19.88
N GLU A 167 -6.63 12.23 19.08
CA GLU A 167 -7.94 12.81 19.39
C GLU A 167 -8.90 11.72 19.88
N PRO A 168 -9.39 11.79 21.14
CA PRO A 168 -10.27 10.76 21.71
C PRO A 168 -11.71 10.81 21.18
N ASN A 169 -12.11 11.95 20.59
CA ASN A 169 -13.47 12.16 20.08
C ASN A 169 -13.69 11.59 18.66
N TRP A 170 -12.65 11.04 18.04
CA TRP A 170 -12.75 10.45 16.70
C TRP A 170 -13.26 9.01 16.78
N ASN A 171 -14.26 8.69 15.97
CA ASN A 171 -14.80 7.34 15.90
C ASN A 171 -13.88 6.46 15.04
N ILE A 172 -13.16 5.54 15.66
CA ILE A 172 -12.23 4.63 14.98
C ILE A 172 -12.80 3.22 15.02
N ALA A 173 -13.18 2.71 13.85
CA ALA A 173 -13.63 1.34 13.67
C ALA A 173 -12.56 0.51 12.98
N VAL A 174 -12.25 -0.68 13.50
CA VAL A 174 -11.27 -1.60 12.90
C VAL A 174 -11.97 -2.89 12.51
N GLN A 175 -11.94 -3.21 11.21
CA GLN A 175 -12.50 -4.43 10.65
C GLN A 175 -11.40 -5.48 10.41
N PRO A 176 -11.70 -6.78 10.57
CA PRO A 176 -10.76 -7.82 10.24
C PRO A 176 -10.49 -7.91 8.73
N GLN A 177 -9.36 -8.50 8.37
CA GLN A 177 -9.10 -9.03 7.03
C GLN A 177 -10.07 -10.17 6.72
N ASN A 178 -10.35 -10.40 5.44
CA ASN A 178 -11.17 -11.54 5.03
C ASN A 178 -10.54 -12.85 5.54
N GLY A 179 -11.37 -13.72 6.14
CA GLY A 179 -10.91 -14.98 6.73
C GLY A 179 -10.31 -14.85 8.13
N TYR A 180 -10.45 -13.70 8.79
CA TYR A 180 -10.06 -13.49 10.18
C TYR A 180 -11.25 -12.98 11.00
N GLU A 181 -11.23 -13.29 12.29
CA GLU A 181 -12.22 -12.88 13.28
C GLU A 181 -11.54 -12.19 14.45
N LEU A 182 -12.25 -11.23 15.06
CA LEU A 182 -11.77 -10.53 16.26
C LEU A 182 -11.73 -11.51 17.43
N LEU A 183 -10.55 -11.70 17.99
CA LEU A 183 -10.34 -12.50 19.20
C LEU A 183 -10.54 -11.64 20.45
N GLU A 184 -9.86 -10.49 20.50
CA GLU A 184 -9.85 -9.63 21.67
C GLU A 184 -9.54 -8.18 21.29
N THR A 185 -10.09 -7.24 22.07
CA THR A 185 -9.70 -5.84 22.05
C THR A 185 -9.20 -5.43 23.44
N GLN A 186 -8.00 -4.86 23.51
CA GLN A 186 -7.38 -4.40 24.75
C GLN A 186 -7.08 -2.90 24.65
N GLN A 187 -7.41 -2.15 25.69
CA GLN A 187 -6.97 -0.76 25.79
C GLN A 187 -5.55 -0.75 26.39
N ALA A 188 -4.57 -0.34 25.59
CA ALA A 188 -3.17 -0.29 26.01
C ALA A 188 -2.84 1.03 26.71
N ASP A 189 -3.49 2.12 26.28
CA ASP A 189 -3.38 3.47 26.85
C ASP A 189 -4.67 4.25 26.53
N THR A 190 -4.81 5.45 27.10
CA THR A 190 -5.91 6.40 26.81
C THR A 190 -6.05 6.67 25.31
N GLU A 191 -4.92 6.73 24.60
CA GLU A 191 -4.84 7.02 23.17
C GLU A 191 -4.64 5.78 22.30
N LYS A 192 -4.57 4.57 22.90
CA LYS A 192 -4.13 3.36 22.21
C LYS A 192 -5.04 2.16 22.43
N MET A 193 -5.45 1.55 21.34
CA MET A 193 -6.23 0.32 21.32
C MET A 193 -5.48 -0.77 20.55
N LEU A 194 -5.44 -1.97 21.11
CA LEU A 194 -4.88 -3.16 20.50
C LEU A 194 -6.01 -4.10 20.10
N PHE A 195 -6.05 -4.47 18.82
CA PHE A 195 -6.97 -5.43 18.26
C PHE A 195 -6.21 -6.69 17.88
N THR A 196 -6.65 -7.85 18.39
CA THR A 196 -6.07 -9.15 18.06
C THR A 196 -7.07 -9.97 17.28
N TYR A 197 -6.61 -10.53 16.16
CA TYR A 197 -7.42 -11.30 15.23
C TYR A 197 -6.83 -12.70 15.08
N GLN A 198 -7.69 -13.69 14.89
CA GLN A 198 -7.33 -15.07 14.58
C GLN A 198 -7.98 -15.51 13.26
N LYS A 199 -7.43 -16.52 12.59
CA LYS A 199 -8.06 -17.09 11.40
C LYS A 199 -9.43 -17.66 11.75
N SER A 200 -10.41 -17.38 10.91
CA SER A 200 -11.76 -17.95 11.01
C SER A 200 -11.69 -19.48 10.83
N SER A 201 -12.35 -20.23 11.72
CA SER A 201 -12.41 -21.69 11.69
C SER A 201 -13.13 -22.28 10.46
N THR A 202 -13.66 -21.42 9.58
CA THR A 202 -14.46 -21.77 8.40
C THR A 202 -13.69 -21.76 7.07
N SER A 203 -12.35 -21.61 7.06
CA SER A 203 -11.56 -21.79 5.84
C SER A 203 -11.24 -23.26 5.57
N ASN A 204 -12.27 -24.08 5.37
CA ASN A 204 -12.17 -25.32 4.61
C ASN A 204 -12.88 -25.09 3.29
N GLU A 205 -12.11 -24.75 2.26
CA GLU A 205 -12.31 -25.15 0.86
C GLU A 205 -11.06 -24.78 0.04
#